data_AF-A0A938E417-F1
#
_entry.id   AF-A0A938E417-F1
#
_cell.length_a   1.000
_cell.length_b   1.000
_cell.length_c   1.000
_cell.angle_alpha   90.00
_cell.angle_beta   90.00
_cell.angle_gamma   90.00
#
_symmetry.space_group_name_H-M   'P 1'
#
loop_
_entity.id
_entity.type
_entity.pdbx_description
1 polymer ?
#
loop_
_entity_poly.entity_id
_entity_poly.type
_entity_poly.pdbx_seq_one_letter_code
_entity_poly.pdbx_strand_id
1 'polypeptide(L)'
;MLFAVLATVVECWTRPAPARHTTVVEVVLAAATLVVVTLNLPDYNAGVGPSLNRWAIPVIRDLNTQLGENRPDGPVLLDMEGLYFLEPYSTPLLARLQELDVGFVTDDETQVRQIGTDRRYDGQNARTRVFYRFGDAALATAPDARRLALHVGLDRAEQEELDRLEASGARTPRYYELLSRWDQQTVAIFAAPIPDAPR
;
A
#
# COMPACT_ATOMS: atom_id res chain seq x y z
N MET A 1 27.20 -31.86 0.58
CA MET A 1 28.30 -31.01 0.07
C MET A 1 28.70 -29.88 1.03
N LEU A 2 27.79 -29.29 1.83
CA LEU A 2 28.10 -28.21 2.79
C LEU A 2 29.17 -28.59 3.85
N PHE A 3 29.15 -29.84 4.33
CA PHE A 3 30.07 -30.34 5.37
C PHE A 3 31.54 -30.43 4.92
N ALA A 4 31.79 -30.68 3.64
CA ALA A 4 33.16 -30.80 3.12
C ALA A 4 33.86 -29.42 3.03
N VAL A 5 33.09 -28.36 2.80
CA VAL A 5 33.61 -26.98 2.76
C VAL A 5 33.96 -26.50 4.17
N LEU A 6 33.10 -26.77 5.15
CA LEU A 6 33.33 -26.43 6.56
C LEU A 6 34.59 -27.12 7.14
N ALA A 7 34.80 -28.40 6.83
CA ALA A 7 35.98 -29.14 7.31
C ALA A 7 37.30 -28.56 6.73
N THR A 8 37.31 -28.19 5.45
CA THR A 8 38.50 -27.65 4.78
C THR A 8 38.86 -26.25 5.29
N VAL A 9 37.87 -25.44 5.67
CA VAL A 9 38.09 -24.09 6.25
C VAL A 9 38.70 -24.19 7.65
N VAL A 10 38.25 -25.13 8.49
CA VAL A 10 38.79 -25.35 9.84
C VAL A 10 40.24 -25.84 9.79
N GLU A 11 40.58 -26.68 8.83
CA GLU A 11 41.93 -27.23 8.69
C GLU A 11 42.96 -26.19 8.20
N CYS A 12 42.54 -25.21 7.38
CA CYS A 12 43.37 -24.07 6.98
C CYS A 12 43.58 -23.05 8.12
N TRP A 13 42.66 -22.96 9.08
CA TRP A 13 42.70 -21.98 10.18
C TRP A 13 43.67 -22.35 11.32
N THR A 14 44.16 -23.60 11.37
CA THR A 14 45.03 -24.10 12.45
C THR A 14 46.52 -24.05 12.15
N ARG A 15 46.93 -23.61 10.94
CA ARG A 15 48.36 -23.50 10.56
C ARG A 15 48.87 -22.06 10.75
N PRO A 16 49.96 -21.84 11.51
CA PRO A 16 50.52 -20.50 11.67
C PRO A 16 51.16 -20.05 10.35
N ALA A 17 50.64 -18.97 9.76
CA ALA A 17 51.16 -18.40 8.50
C ALA A 17 51.66 -16.96 8.70
N PRO A 18 52.73 -16.54 8.00
CA PRO A 18 53.28 -15.19 8.09
C PRO A 18 52.29 -14.15 7.53
N ALA A 19 52.28 -12.94 8.12
CA ALA A 19 51.24 -11.90 8.00
C ALA A 19 50.65 -11.59 6.60
N ARG A 20 51.34 -11.89 5.49
CA ARG A 20 50.81 -11.77 4.12
C ARG A 20 49.77 -12.84 3.76
N HIS A 21 49.84 -14.02 4.37
CA HIS A 21 48.89 -15.11 4.11
C HIS A 21 47.53 -14.86 4.77
N THR A 22 47.50 -14.14 5.88
CA THR A 22 46.27 -13.82 6.62
C THR A 22 45.32 -12.96 5.77
N THR A 23 45.85 -11.92 5.10
CA THR A 23 45.05 -11.05 4.22
C THR A 23 44.47 -11.79 3.02
N VAL A 24 45.20 -12.73 2.44
CA VAL A 24 44.70 -13.54 1.31
C VAL A 24 43.57 -14.46 1.77
N VAL A 25 43.70 -15.09 2.94
CA VAL A 25 42.67 -15.95 3.52
C VAL A 25 41.41 -15.16 3.84
N GLU A 26 41.53 -13.95 4.40
CA GLU A 26 40.41 -13.06 4.69
C GLU A 26 39.64 -12.65 3.43
N VAL A 27 40.37 -12.26 2.37
CA VAL A 27 39.75 -11.88 1.08
C VAL A 27 39.02 -13.06 0.44
N VAL A 28 39.62 -14.25 0.48
CA VAL A 28 39.00 -15.47 -0.06
C VAL A 28 37.75 -15.84 0.74
N LEU A 29 37.79 -15.76 2.07
CA LEU A 29 36.62 -16.02 2.91
C LEU A 29 35.51 -14.99 2.66
N ALA A 30 35.84 -13.70 2.58
CA ALA A 30 34.86 -12.65 2.28
C ALA A 30 34.21 -12.86 0.91
N ALA A 31 35.01 -13.21 -0.12
CA ALA A 31 34.49 -13.52 -1.44
C ALA A 31 33.59 -14.77 -1.43
N ALA A 32 34.00 -15.83 -0.72
CA ALA A 32 33.21 -17.05 -0.58
C ALA A 32 31.89 -16.79 0.16
N THR A 33 31.91 -16.01 1.24
CA THR A 33 30.71 -15.60 1.96
C THR A 33 29.78 -14.79 1.06
N LEU A 34 30.30 -13.83 0.29
CA LEU A 34 29.50 -13.05 -0.65
C LEU A 34 28.81 -13.94 -1.69
N VAL A 35 29.53 -14.92 -2.25
CA VAL A 35 28.99 -15.89 -3.20
C VAL A 35 27.91 -16.77 -2.55
N VAL A 36 28.13 -17.26 -1.34
CA VAL A 36 27.12 -18.06 -0.62
C VAL A 36 25.88 -17.23 -0.30
N VAL A 37 26.05 -15.96 0.08
CA VAL A 37 24.93 -15.03 0.35
C VAL A 37 24.14 -14.74 -0.92
N THR A 38 24.80 -14.45 -2.05
CA THR A 38 24.11 -14.21 -3.31
C THR A 38 23.41 -15.44 -3.85
N LEU A 39 23.99 -16.63 -3.70
CA LEU A 39 23.35 -17.89 -4.08
C LEU A 39 22.22 -18.31 -3.12
N ASN A 40 22.18 -17.78 -1.89
CA ASN A 40 21.08 -18.01 -0.94
C ASN A 40 20.03 -16.90 -0.97
N LEU A 41 20.19 -15.85 -1.78
CA LEU A 41 19.12 -14.90 -2.01
C LEU A 41 17.97 -15.64 -2.71
N PRO A 42 16.75 -15.62 -2.15
CA PRO A 42 15.62 -16.23 -2.82
C PRO A 42 15.29 -15.43 -4.07
N ASP A 43 15.68 -15.96 -5.24
CA ASP A 43 15.28 -15.44 -6.56
C ASP A 43 13.76 -15.52 -6.77
N TYR A 44 13.06 -16.33 -5.97
CA TYR A 44 11.64 -16.55 -6.09
C TYR A 44 10.82 -15.48 -5.36
N ASN A 45 10.29 -14.54 -6.13
CA ASN A 45 9.16 -13.73 -5.70
C ASN A 45 7.87 -14.48 -6.03
N ALA A 46 7.26 -15.06 -5.01
CA ALA A 46 6.03 -15.83 -5.12
C ALA A 46 4.82 -15.02 -5.63
N GLY A 47 4.95 -13.69 -5.74
CA GLY A 47 3.85 -12.80 -6.09
C GLY A 47 2.78 -12.65 -5.01
N VAL A 48 2.84 -13.47 -3.94
CA VAL A 48 1.89 -13.48 -2.83
C VAL A 48 2.30 -12.55 -1.68
N GLY A 49 1.34 -12.18 -0.82
CA GLY A 49 1.59 -11.32 0.33
C GLY A 49 1.79 -9.85 -0.07
N PRO A 50 2.74 -9.12 0.54
CA PRO A 50 2.92 -7.67 0.31
C PRO A 50 3.10 -7.27 -1.17
N SER A 51 3.55 -8.18 -2.02
CA SER A 51 3.74 -7.92 -3.44
C SER A 51 2.47 -7.97 -4.29
N LEU A 52 1.36 -8.52 -3.77
CA LEU A 52 0.08 -8.65 -4.49
C LEU A 52 -0.47 -7.29 -4.93
N ASN A 53 -0.27 -6.27 -4.09
CA ASN A 53 -0.78 -4.92 -4.32
C ASN A 53 0.28 -3.94 -4.85
N ARG A 54 1.36 -4.43 -5.48
CA ARG A 54 2.38 -3.56 -6.08
C ARG A 54 1.81 -2.60 -7.13
N TRP A 55 0.74 -3.01 -7.81
CA TRP A 55 0.02 -2.18 -8.77
C TRP A 55 -0.58 -0.91 -8.14
N ALA A 56 -0.88 -0.92 -6.83
CA ALA A 56 -1.50 0.21 -6.13
C ALA A 56 -0.48 1.30 -5.76
N ILE A 57 0.83 1.02 -5.78
CA ILE A 57 1.88 1.98 -5.42
C ILE A 57 1.77 3.30 -6.21
N PRO A 58 1.67 3.31 -7.56
CA PRO A 58 1.49 4.55 -8.30
C PRO A 58 0.18 5.26 -7.96
N VAL A 59 -0.93 4.53 -7.77
CA VAL A 59 -2.23 5.08 -7.38
C VAL A 59 -2.14 5.81 -6.04
N ILE A 60 -1.54 5.16 -5.03
CA ILE A 60 -1.34 5.72 -3.69
C ILE A 60 -0.47 6.99 -3.74
N ARG A 61 0.60 6.99 -4.55
CA ARG A 61 1.45 8.18 -4.69
C ARG A 61 0.71 9.37 -5.29
N ASP A 62 -0.14 9.13 -6.29
CA ASP A 62 -0.97 10.16 -6.90
C ASP A 62 -1.96 10.72 -5.87
N LEU A 63 -2.71 9.85 -5.19
CA LEU A 63 -3.64 10.25 -4.11
C LEU A 63 -2.94 11.06 -3.00
N ASN A 64 -1.76 10.62 -2.55
CA ASN A 64 -1.01 11.29 -1.49
C ASN A 64 -0.49 12.67 -1.89
N THR A 65 -0.18 12.85 -3.18
CA THR A 65 0.23 14.14 -3.74
C THR A 65 -0.93 15.11 -3.64
N GLN A 66 -2.10 14.73 -4.16
CA GLN A 66 -3.31 15.55 -4.13
C GLN A 66 -3.80 15.83 -2.71
N LEU A 67 -3.71 14.85 -1.80
CA LEU A 67 -4.09 15.02 -0.39
C LEU A 67 -3.18 16.04 0.34
N GLY A 68 -1.92 16.18 -0.08
CA GLY A 68 -1.04 17.23 0.43
C GLY A 68 -1.51 18.63 0.08
N GLU A 69 -2.09 18.80 -1.11
CA GLU A 69 -2.66 20.07 -1.58
C GLU A 69 -4.05 20.33 -1.00
N ASN A 70 -4.83 19.26 -0.79
CA ASN A 70 -6.24 19.31 -0.44
C ASN A 70 -6.52 18.68 0.94
N ARG A 71 -5.62 18.85 1.91
CA ARG A 71 -5.75 18.21 3.23
C ARG A 71 -7.12 18.50 3.89
N PRO A 72 -7.66 17.55 4.67
CA PRO A 72 -8.85 17.81 5.46
C PRO A 72 -8.52 18.67 6.68
N ASP A 73 -9.54 19.34 7.22
CA ASP A 73 -9.41 20.25 8.35
C ASP A 73 -9.66 19.53 9.68
N GLY A 74 -8.70 19.65 10.61
CA GLY A 74 -8.79 19.11 11.96
C GLY A 74 -8.82 17.58 12.01
N PRO A 75 -9.12 17.01 13.20
CA PRO A 75 -9.26 15.56 13.32
C PRO A 75 -10.41 15.01 12.48
N VAL A 76 -10.14 13.93 11.75
CA VAL A 76 -11.11 13.28 10.87
C VAL A 76 -11.59 11.94 11.41
N LEU A 77 -12.88 11.67 11.25
CA LEU A 77 -13.43 10.32 11.41
C LEU A 77 -13.10 9.51 10.16
N LEU A 78 -12.40 8.40 10.32
CA LEU A 78 -12.13 7.47 9.25
C LEU A 78 -13.30 6.53 9.06
N ASP A 79 -14.00 6.73 7.96
CA ASP A 79 -15.10 5.91 7.52
C ASP A 79 -14.55 4.92 6.48
N MET A 80 -14.31 3.70 6.97
CA MET A 80 -13.78 2.58 6.19
C MET A 80 -14.91 1.68 5.65
N GLU A 81 -16.17 2.14 5.71
CA GLU A 81 -17.29 1.38 5.16
C GLU A 81 -17.15 1.22 3.64
N GLY A 82 -17.39 0.01 3.15
CA GLY A 82 -17.28 -0.32 1.73
C GLY A 82 -15.85 -0.59 1.25
N LEU A 83 -14.85 -0.53 2.13
CA LEU A 83 -13.54 -1.09 1.86
C LEU A 83 -13.60 -2.62 1.84
N TYR A 84 -12.95 -3.23 0.85
CA TYR A 84 -12.84 -4.69 0.77
C TYR A 84 -11.68 -5.22 1.64
N PHE A 85 -11.73 -6.51 1.96
CA PHE A 85 -10.70 -7.15 2.78
C PHE A 85 -9.31 -7.08 2.11
N LEU A 86 -8.28 -6.65 2.87
CA LEU A 86 -6.90 -6.47 2.39
C LEU A 86 -6.75 -5.46 1.24
N GLU A 87 -7.61 -4.45 1.21
CA GLU A 87 -7.42 -3.31 0.33
C GLU A 87 -6.08 -2.57 0.61
N PRO A 88 -5.47 -1.95 -0.40
CA PRO A 88 -4.14 -1.36 -0.25
C PRO A 88 -4.10 0.12 0.18
N TYR A 89 -5.24 0.76 0.46
CA TYR A 89 -5.37 2.22 0.56
C TYR A 89 -5.46 2.75 2.00
N SER A 90 -6.15 2.07 2.93
CA SER A 90 -6.38 2.59 4.29
C SER A 90 -5.08 2.89 5.02
N THR A 91 -4.14 1.94 5.04
CA THR A 91 -2.87 2.09 5.77
C THR A 91 -2.02 3.24 5.22
N PRO A 92 -1.82 3.40 3.90
CA PRO A 92 -1.19 4.60 3.35
C PRO A 92 -1.89 5.91 3.70
N LEU A 93 -3.23 5.94 3.76
CA LEU A 93 -3.96 7.14 4.18
C LEU A 93 -3.68 7.48 5.65
N LEU A 94 -3.67 6.50 6.55
CA LEU A 94 -3.29 6.72 7.95
C LEU A 94 -1.90 7.35 8.06
N ALA A 95 -0.93 6.76 7.35
CA ALA A 95 0.44 7.26 7.32
C ALA A 95 0.49 8.69 6.76
N ARG A 96 -0.25 8.96 5.69
CA ARG A 96 -0.28 10.27 5.05
C ARG A 96 -0.94 11.33 5.94
N LEU A 97 -2.02 11.01 6.65
CA LEU A 97 -2.64 11.92 7.61
C LEU A 97 -1.69 12.26 8.75
N GLN A 98 -0.94 11.27 9.25
CA GLN A 98 0.09 11.50 10.26
C GLN A 98 1.22 12.40 9.74
N GLU A 99 1.69 12.21 8.50
CA GLU A 99 2.69 13.10 7.88
C GLU A 99 2.20 14.54 7.73
N LEU A 100 0.90 14.73 7.49
CA LEU A 100 0.26 16.03 7.33
C LEU A 100 -0.14 16.68 8.68
N ASP A 101 0.20 16.05 9.81
CA ASP A 101 -0.21 16.45 11.16
C ASP A 101 -1.74 16.58 11.31
N VAL A 102 -2.47 15.68 10.63
CA VAL A 102 -3.92 15.58 10.70
C VAL A 102 -4.29 14.45 11.66
N GLY A 103 -4.93 14.81 12.77
CA GLY A 103 -5.49 13.83 13.70
C GLY A 103 -6.54 12.95 13.01
N PHE A 104 -6.67 11.70 13.47
CA PHE A 104 -7.71 10.81 12.98
C PHE A 104 -8.24 9.92 14.08
N VAL A 105 -9.53 9.62 13.99
CA VAL A 105 -10.28 8.74 14.88
C VAL A 105 -11.12 7.76 14.07
N THR A 106 -11.61 6.70 14.70
CA THR A 106 -12.45 5.69 14.06
C THR A 106 -13.52 5.20 15.03
N ASP A 107 -14.68 4.85 14.49
CA ASP A 107 -15.78 4.17 15.20
C ASP A 107 -15.75 2.65 15.00
N ASP A 108 -14.84 2.14 14.17
CA ASP A 108 -14.61 0.71 13.96
C ASP A 108 -13.78 0.11 15.10
N GLU A 109 -14.44 -0.67 15.95
CA GLU A 109 -13.83 -1.35 17.09
C GLU A 109 -12.69 -2.32 16.70
N THR A 110 -12.63 -2.82 15.46
CA THR A 110 -11.49 -3.63 15.02
C THR A 110 -10.25 -2.76 14.83
N GLN A 111 -10.40 -1.58 14.25
CA GLN A 111 -9.31 -0.61 14.13
C GLN A 111 -8.91 -0.03 15.48
N VAL A 112 -9.86 0.30 16.37
CA VAL A 112 -9.52 0.79 17.73
C VAL A 112 -8.55 -0.15 18.45
N ARG A 113 -8.69 -1.47 18.27
CA ARG A 113 -7.76 -2.47 18.82
C ARG A 113 -6.37 -2.46 18.18
N GLN A 114 -6.24 -1.96 16.95
CA GLN A 114 -4.98 -1.87 16.21
C GLN A 114 -4.25 -0.54 16.45
N ILE A 115 -4.98 0.58 16.48
CA ILE A 115 -4.40 1.93 16.55
C ILE A 115 -4.51 2.59 17.93
N GLY A 116 -5.18 1.93 18.89
CA GLY A 116 -5.28 2.36 20.28
C GLY A 116 -6.60 3.05 20.62
N THR A 117 -6.99 2.94 21.90
CA THR A 117 -8.26 3.46 22.43
C THR A 117 -8.40 4.98 22.33
N ASP A 118 -7.28 5.71 22.35
CA ASP A 118 -7.26 7.17 22.25
C ASP A 118 -7.73 7.66 20.87
N ARG A 119 -7.80 6.77 19.88
CA ARG A 119 -8.31 7.05 18.53
C ARG A 119 -9.77 6.65 18.35
N ARG A 120 -10.48 6.26 19.41
CA ARG A 120 -11.91 5.96 19.32
C ARG A 120 -12.71 7.25 19.11
N TYR A 121 -13.63 7.25 18.16
CA TYR A 121 -14.58 8.34 17.98
C TYR A 121 -15.57 8.39 19.15
N ASP A 122 -15.72 9.56 19.78
CA ASP A 122 -16.59 9.77 20.96
C ASP A 122 -17.84 10.61 20.66
N GLY A 123 -18.08 10.94 19.40
CA GLY A 123 -19.17 11.82 18.97
C GLY A 123 -18.80 13.31 18.91
N GLN A 124 -17.63 13.72 19.43
CA GLN A 124 -17.22 15.12 19.51
C GLN A 124 -15.78 15.37 19.04
N ASN A 125 -14.92 14.36 19.06
CA ASN A 125 -13.50 14.45 18.74
C ASN A 125 -13.17 14.41 17.22
N ALA A 126 -14.19 14.49 16.36
CA ALA A 126 -14.07 14.79 14.94
C ALA A 126 -15.34 15.47 14.42
N ARG A 127 -15.22 16.26 13.36
CA ARG A 127 -16.35 16.97 12.71
C ARG A 127 -16.55 16.60 11.24
N THR A 128 -15.52 16.02 10.65
CA THR A 128 -15.44 15.66 9.25
C THR A 128 -15.17 14.17 9.17
N ARG A 129 -15.91 13.45 8.34
CA ARG A 129 -15.58 12.07 7.98
C ARG A 129 -14.79 12.05 6.68
N VAL A 130 -13.81 11.16 6.60
CA VAL A 130 -13.02 10.88 5.40
C VAL A 130 -13.29 9.44 4.98
N PHE A 131 -13.66 9.24 3.71
CA PHE A 131 -14.06 7.94 3.18
C PHE A 131 -13.60 7.77 1.73
N TYR A 132 -13.55 6.51 1.30
CA TYR A 132 -13.24 6.12 -0.07
C TYR A 132 -14.49 5.89 -0.92
N ARG A 133 -14.35 6.11 -2.22
CA ARG A 133 -15.26 5.60 -3.25
C ARG A 133 -14.44 5.02 -4.39
N PHE A 134 -14.99 4.00 -5.05
CA PHE A 134 -14.34 3.25 -6.14
C PHE A 134 -15.22 3.25 -7.40
N GLY A 135 -14.59 2.97 -8.55
CA GLY A 135 -15.26 2.90 -9.85
C GLY A 135 -16.06 4.17 -10.15
N ASP A 136 -17.28 4.01 -10.65
CA ASP A 136 -18.16 5.14 -11.01
C ASP A 136 -18.44 6.08 -9.82
N ALA A 137 -18.53 5.53 -8.61
CA ALA A 137 -18.80 6.31 -7.41
C ALA A 137 -17.63 7.25 -7.03
N ALA A 138 -16.41 6.97 -7.50
CA ALA A 138 -15.27 7.86 -7.33
C ALA A 138 -15.38 9.14 -8.18
N LEU A 139 -16.05 9.03 -9.33
CA LEU A 139 -16.26 10.16 -10.25
C LEU A 139 -17.43 11.04 -9.85
N ALA A 140 -18.41 10.46 -9.14
CA ALA A 140 -19.59 11.16 -8.70
C ALA A 140 -19.27 12.37 -7.81
N THR A 141 -19.93 13.50 -8.07
CA THR A 141 -19.97 14.63 -7.16
C THR A 141 -20.95 14.33 -6.02
N ALA A 142 -20.46 14.41 -4.79
CA ALA A 142 -21.30 14.31 -3.60
C ALA A 142 -21.63 15.73 -3.11
N PRO A 143 -22.92 16.13 -3.05
CA PRO A 143 -23.30 17.52 -2.78
C PRO A 143 -22.78 18.06 -1.44
N ASP A 144 -22.66 17.18 -0.44
CA ASP A 144 -22.15 17.52 0.90
C ASP A 144 -20.72 17.01 1.15
N ALA A 145 -20.02 16.53 0.12
CA ALA A 145 -18.65 16.05 0.27
C ALA A 145 -17.69 16.76 -0.68
N ARG A 146 -16.57 17.22 -0.12
CA ARG A 146 -15.43 17.72 -0.87
C ARG A 146 -14.54 16.54 -1.28
N ARG A 147 -14.26 16.41 -2.57
CA ARG A 147 -13.24 15.46 -3.04
C ARG A 147 -11.86 15.99 -2.69
N LEU A 148 -11.08 15.20 -1.96
CA LEU A 148 -9.70 15.51 -1.56
C LEU A 148 -8.69 15.02 -2.59
N ALA A 149 -8.95 13.86 -3.19
CA ALA A 149 -8.08 13.25 -4.19
C ALA A 149 -8.89 12.35 -5.13
N LEU A 150 -8.44 12.19 -6.37
CA LEU A 150 -8.98 11.28 -7.37
C LEU A 150 -7.85 10.68 -8.20
N HIS A 151 -7.86 9.36 -8.33
CA HIS A 151 -7.13 8.64 -9.36
C HIS A 151 -8.13 7.97 -10.30
N VAL A 152 -7.89 8.06 -11.61
CA VAL A 152 -8.70 7.36 -12.61
C VAL A 152 -7.86 6.24 -13.20
N GLY A 153 -8.30 5.00 -13.00
CA GLY A 153 -7.50 3.80 -13.30
C GLY A 153 -7.45 3.42 -14.78
N LEU A 154 -8.35 3.97 -15.59
CA LEU A 154 -8.43 3.75 -17.03
C LEU A 154 -8.24 5.07 -17.78
N ASP A 155 -7.47 5.05 -18.86
CA ASP A 155 -7.45 6.20 -19.77
C ASP A 155 -8.77 6.34 -20.55
N ARG A 156 -8.91 7.42 -21.32
CA ARG A 156 -10.15 7.69 -22.07
C ARG A 156 -10.47 6.60 -23.10
N ALA A 157 -9.47 6.06 -23.79
CA ALA A 157 -9.69 5.04 -24.81
C ALA A 157 -10.08 3.71 -24.17
N GLU A 158 -9.52 3.38 -23.00
CA GLU A 158 -9.88 2.22 -22.21
C GLU A 158 -11.30 2.34 -21.62
N GLN A 159 -11.71 3.53 -21.18
CA GLN A 159 -13.09 3.81 -20.75
C GLN A 159 -14.07 3.61 -21.91
N GLU A 160 -13.79 4.20 -23.08
CA GLU A 160 -14.60 4.02 -24.29
C GLU A 160 -14.62 2.55 -24.77
N GLU A 161 -13.57 1.77 -24.51
CA GLU A 161 -13.54 0.33 -24.76
C GLU A 161 -14.45 -0.42 -23.77
N LEU A 162 -14.35 -0.12 -22.48
CA LEU A 162 -15.19 -0.71 -21.44
C LEU A 162 -16.68 -0.46 -21.72
N ASP A 163 -17.05 0.79 -22.00
CA ASP A 163 -18.43 1.19 -22.33
C ASP A 163 -18.98 0.41 -23.53
N ARG A 164 -18.17 0.26 -24.60
CA ARG A 164 -18.55 -0.52 -25.78
C ARG A 164 -18.73 -1.99 -25.46
N LEU A 165 -17.84 -2.58 -24.67
CA LEU A 165 -17.95 -3.98 -24.25
C LEU A 165 -19.19 -4.20 -23.40
N GLU A 166 -19.51 -3.29 -22.48
CA GLU A 166 -20.73 -3.33 -21.68
C GLU A 166 -21.99 -3.24 -22.52
N ALA A 167 -22.07 -2.25 -23.40
CA ALA A 167 -23.20 -2.04 -24.30
C ALA A 167 -23.44 -3.24 -25.22
N SER A 168 -22.36 -3.91 -25.66
CA SER A 168 -22.46 -5.12 -26.48
C SER A 168 -22.88 -6.38 -25.70
N GLY A 169 -22.83 -6.34 -24.36
CA GLY A 169 -23.02 -7.50 -23.50
C GLY A 169 -21.88 -8.52 -23.55
N ALA A 170 -20.76 -8.20 -24.22
CA ALA A 170 -19.60 -9.07 -24.30
C ALA A 170 -18.94 -9.24 -22.91
N ARG A 171 -18.64 -10.48 -22.54
CA ARG A 171 -17.97 -10.85 -21.28
C ARG A 171 -16.64 -11.53 -21.56
N THR A 172 -15.77 -10.80 -22.27
CA THR A 172 -14.45 -11.29 -22.67
C THR A 172 -13.43 -11.16 -21.53
N PRO A 173 -12.27 -11.84 -21.60
CA PRO A 173 -11.19 -11.61 -20.63
C PRO A 173 -10.77 -10.13 -20.54
N ARG A 174 -10.77 -9.43 -21.67
CA ARG A 174 -10.50 -7.99 -21.74
C ARG A 174 -11.53 -7.14 -20.99
N TYR A 175 -12.82 -7.49 -21.09
CA TYR A 175 -13.88 -6.84 -20.32
C TYR A 175 -13.61 -6.96 -18.82
N TYR A 176 -13.33 -8.16 -18.33
CA TYR A 176 -13.05 -8.38 -16.90
C TYR A 176 -11.76 -7.72 -16.43
N GLU A 177 -10.74 -7.65 -17.27
CA GLU A 177 -9.50 -6.92 -16.98
C GLU A 177 -9.76 -5.42 -16.78
N LEU A 178 -10.47 -4.80 -17.74
CA LEU A 178 -10.82 -3.38 -17.68
C LEU A 178 -11.74 -3.07 -16.49
N LEU A 179 -12.78 -3.88 -16.29
CA LEU A 179 -13.69 -3.74 -15.16
C LEU A 179 -12.94 -3.88 -13.83
N SER A 180 -12.07 -4.87 -13.70
CA SER A 180 -11.27 -5.05 -12.48
C SER A 180 -10.33 -3.88 -12.23
N ARG A 181 -9.72 -3.29 -13.26
CA ARG A 181 -8.90 -2.09 -13.12
C ARG A 181 -9.75 -0.87 -12.77
N TRP A 182 -10.91 -0.72 -13.39
CA TRP A 182 -11.85 0.35 -13.08
C TRP A 182 -12.26 0.31 -11.60
N ASP A 183 -12.75 -0.84 -11.15
CA ASP A 183 -13.25 -1.02 -9.78
C ASP A 183 -12.14 -0.91 -8.73
N GLN A 184 -10.92 -1.30 -9.05
CA GLN A 184 -9.82 -1.30 -8.06
C GLN A 184 -8.97 -0.03 -8.12
N GLN A 185 -8.77 0.57 -9.29
CA GLN A 185 -7.81 1.67 -9.49
C GLN A 185 -8.50 3.03 -9.68
N THR A 186 -9.76 3.08 -10.12
CA THR A 186 -10.50 4.34 -10.09
C THR A 186 -11.00 4.58 -8.68
N VAL A 187 -10.34 5.47 -7.95
CA VAL A 187 -10.54 5.69 -6.52
C VAL A 187 -10.50 7.17 -6.18
N ALA A 188 -11.40 7.58 -5.29
CA ALA A 188 -11.42 8.94 -4.76
C ALA A 188 -11.52 8.94 -3.24
N ILE A 189 -10.89 9.94 -2.64
CA ILE A 189 -10.98 10.23 -1.21
C ILE A 189 -11.87 11.45 -1.06
N PHE A 190 -12.88 11.35 -0.21
CA PHE A 190 -13.82 12.44 0.08
C PHE A 190 -13.77 12.82 1.55
N ALA A 191 -14.07 14.09 1.82
CA ALA A 191 -14.37 14.62 3.14
C ALA A 191 -15.80 15.15 3.17
N ALA A 192 -16.59 14.75 4.16
CA ALA A 192 -17.94 15.29 4.36
C ALA A 192 -18.15 15.66 5.84
N PRO A 193 -19.01 16.64 6.15
CA PRO A 193 -19.47 16.86 7.51
C PRO A 193 -20.09 15.58 8.10
N ILE A 194 -19.87 15.35 9.39
CA ILE A 194 -20.59 14.32 10.14
C ILE A 194 -22.01 14.87 10.42
N PRO A 195 -23.09 14.19 9.97
CA PRO A 195 -24.46 14.72 10.02
C PRO A 195 -24.94 15.21 11.39
N ASP A 196 -24.42 14.60 12.48
CA ASP A 196 -24.85 14.86 13.86
C ASP A 196 -23.76 15.50 14.75
N ALA A 197 -22.67 16.01 14.19
CA ALA A 197 -21.62 16.66 15.00
C ALA A 197 -22.11 18.01 15.56
N PRO A 198 -21.99 18.27 16.88
CA PRO A 198 -22.49 19.49 17.50
C PRO A 198 -21.75 20.72 16.98
N ARG A 199 -22.42 21.64 16.26
CA ARG A 199 -21.82 22.84 15.63
C ARG A 199 -20.95 23.66 16.58
#